data_AF-A0A3B8Q4A7-F1
#
_entry.id   AF-A0A3B8Q4A7-F1
#
_cell.length_a   1.000
_cell.length_b   1.000
_cell.length_c   1.000
_cell.angle_alpha   90.00
_cell.angle_beta   90.00
_cell.angle_gamma   90.00
#
_symmetry.space_group_name_H-M   'P 1'
#
loop_
_entity.id
_entity.type
_entity.pdbx_description
1 polymer ?
#
loop_
_entity_poly.entity_id
_entity_poly.type
_entity_poly.pdbx_seq_one_letter_code
_entity_poly.pdbx_strand_id
1 'polypeptide(L)'
;MPDGSKFAGVAGLETGLLKHPDLFVSTLTEKLLTFALGRGIEPSDAPAVRKIVRDAKANDYRFSSIIVGIVNSAPFTMRKAAGP
;
A
#
# COMPACT_ATOMS: atom_id res chain seq x y z
N MET A 1 13.58 -6.45 -13.45
CA MET A 1 12.25 -6.12 -12.87
C MET A 1 11.35 -7.35 -12.98
N PRO A 2 10.17 -7.40 -12.34
CA PRO A 2 9.27 -8.56 -12.39
C PRO A 2 8.86 -8.97 -13.82
N ASP A 3 8.93 -8.02 -14.76
CA ASP A 3 8.67 -8.18 -16.20
C ASP A 3 9.92 -8.54 -17.02
N GLY A 4 11.07 -8.79 -16.38
CA GLY A 4 12.35 -9.08 -17.06
C GLY A 4 13.10 -7.84 -17.56
N SER A 5 12.58 -6.63 -17.39
CA SER A 5 13.28 -5.42 -17.82
C SER A 5 14.53 -5.15 -16.96
N LYS A 6 15.61 -4.71 -17.62
CA LYS A 6 16.87 -4.32 -16.97
C LYS A 6 16.83 -2.83 -16.63
N PHE A 7 17.44 -2.48 -15.51
CA PHE A 7 17.67 -1.10 -15.11
C PHE A 7 19.11 -0.93 -14.62
N ALA A 8 19.64 0.29 -14.68
CA ALA A 8 20.97 0.62 -14.20
C ALA A 8 20.88 1.68 -13.09
N GLY A 9 21.48 1.38 -11.94
CA GLY A 9 21.51 2.29 -10.79
C GLY A 9 20.13 2.61 -10.18
N VAL A 10 20.14 3.54 -9.22
CA VAL A 10 18.94 3.93 -8.45
C VAL A 10 17.92 4.67 -9.33
N ALA A 11 18.37 5.60 -10.18
CA ALA A 11 17.48 6.33 -11.09
C ALA A 11 16.76 5.40 -12.08
N GLY A 12 17.44 4.35 -12.55
CA GLY A 12 16.83 3.33 -13.40
C GLY A 12 15.78 2.50 -12.65
N LEU A 13 16.04 2.17 -11.38
CA LEU A 13 15.07 1.48 -10.52
C LEU A 13 13.83 2.34 -10.29
N GLU A 14 14.02 3.62 -9.94
CA GLU A 14 12.93 4.57 -9.73
C GLU A 14 12.06 4.69 -10.98
N THR A 15 12.69 4.89 -12.14
CA THR A 15 11.99 4.94 -13.44
C THR A 15 11.20 3.65 -13.69
N GLY A 16 11.79 2.50 -13.35
CA GLY A 16 11.11 1.20 -13.44
C GLY A 16 9.87 1.13 -12.54
N LEU A 17 10.00 1.50 -11.27
CA LEU A 17 8.88 1.49 -10.32
C LEU A 17 7.75 2.44 -10.76
N LEU A 18 8.09 3.61 -11.30
CA LEU A 18 7.13 4.59 -11.80
C LEU A 18 6.36 4.11 -13.04
N LYS A 19 6.86 3.12 -13.78
CA LYS A 19 6.09 2.47 -14.87
C LYS A 19 4.96 1.58 -14.36
N HIS A 20 5.03 1.14 -13.11
CA HIS A 20 4.03 0.27 -12.49
C HIS A 20 3.59 0.82 -11.12
N PRO A 21 2.97 2.01 -11.08
CA PRO A 21 2.66 2.69 -9.83
C PRO A 21 1.72 1.87 -8.93
N ASP A 22 0.81 1.10 -9.53
CA ASP A 22 -0.11 0.22 -8.79
C ASP A 22 0.65 -0.83 -7.94
N LEU A 23 1.73 -1.42 -8.47
CA LEU A 23 2.54 -2.42 -7.74
C LEU A 23 3.30 -1.79 -6.58
N PHE A 24 3.89 -0.62 -6.82
CA PHE A 24 4.61 0.13 -5.80
C PHE A 24 3.66 0.57 -4.68
N VAL A 25 2.52 1.18 -5.04
CA VAL A 25 1.55 1.70 -4.07
C VAL A 25 0.86 0.56 -3.31
N SER A 26 0.60 -0.59 -3.93
CA SER A 26 0.12 -1.79 -3.23
C SER A 26 1.11 -2.22 -2.16
N THR A 27 2.39 -2.36 -2.53
CA THR A 27 3.46 -2.77 -1.59
C THR A 27 3.60 -1.75 -0.46
N LEU A 28 3.61 -0.46 -0.78
CA LEU A 28 3.68 0.61 0.22
C LEU A 28 2.49 0.55 1.19
N THR A 29 1.28 0.38 0.66
CA THR A 29 0.04 0.28 1.45
C THR A 29 0.10 -0.91 2.42
N GLU A 30 0.54 -2.08 1.97
CA GLU A 30 0.72 -3.26 2.82
C GLU A 30 1.73 -3.03 3.95
N LYS A 31 2.86 -2.38 3.66
CA LYS A 31 3.87 -2.05 4.67
C LYS A 31 3.33 -1.06 5.69
N LEU A 32 2.67 0.01 5.26
CA LEU A 32 2.08 0.99 6.17
C LEU A 32 0.97 0.36 7.02
N LEU A 33 0.12 -0.48 6.43
CA LEU A 33 -0.94 -1.18 7.15
C LEU A 33 -0.36 -2.19 8.15
N THR A 34 0.76 -2.85 7.85
CA THR A 34 1.50 -3.68 8.83
C THR A 34 1.85 -2.89 10.10
N PHE A 35 2.41 -1.67 9.94
CA PHE A 35 2.72 -0.81 11.08
C PHE A 35 1.47 -0.30 11.78
N ALA A 36 0.43 0.06 11.03
CA ALA A 36 -0.83 0.56 11.59
C ALA A 36 -1.56 -0.50 12.43
N LEU A 37 -1.47 -1.77 12.04
CA LEU A 37 -2.10 -2.88 12.76
C LEU A 37 -1.22 -3.43 13.88
N GLY A 38 0.10 -3.32 13.78
CA GLY A 38 1.06 -3.95 14.69
C GLY A 38 1.20 -5.46 14.45
N ARG A 39 0.77 -5.95 13.29
CA ARG A 39 0.87 -7.35 12.85
C ARG A 39 1.11 -7.42 11.33
N GLY A 40 1.57 -8.56 10.85
CA GLY A 40 1.64 -8.83 9.41
C GLY A 40 0.25 -8.77 8.74
N ILE A 41 0.26 -8.55 7.43
CA ILE A 41 -0.94 -8.59 6.58
C ILE A 41 -1.45 -10.01 6.44
N GLU A 42 -2.76 -10.17 6.59
CA GLU A 42 -3.48 -11.43 6.40
C GLU A 42 -4.29 -11.41 5.09
N PRO A 43 -4.68 -12.56 4.54
CA PRO A 43 -5.53 -12.62 3.34
C PRO A 43 -6.85 -11.85 3.46
N SER A 44 -7.38 -11.72 4.69
CA SER A 44 -8.56 -10.94 5.04
C SER A 44 -8.38 -9.42 4.84
N ASP A 45 -7.15 -8.90 4.87
CA ASP A 45 -6.85 -7.48 4.68
C ASP A 45 -6.74 -7.10 3.18
N ALA A 46 -6.58 -8.09 2.29
CA ALA A 46 -6.36 -7.84 0.87
C ALA A 46 -7.46 -7.01 0.17
N PRO A 47 -8.76 -7.15 0.50
CA PRO A 47 -9.80 -6.25 -0.02
C PRO A 47 -9.60 -4.78 0.40
N ALA A 48 -9.13 -4.54 1.63
CA ALA A 48 -8.87 -3.19 2.12
C ALA A 48 -7.69 -2.55 1.36
N VAL A 49 -6.59 -3.28 1.17
CA VAL A 49 -5.45 -2.83 0.37
C VAL A 49 -5.88 -2.46 -1.05
N ARG A 50 -6.60 -3.36 -1.75
CA ARG A 50 -7.10 -3.09 -3.11
C ARG A 50 -8.00 -1.86 -3.18
N LYS A 51 -8.87 -1.66 -2.18
CA LYS A 51 -9.72 -0.48 -2.09
C LYS A 51 -8.88 0.79 -1.94
N ILE A 52 -7.91 0.80 -1.02
CA ILE A 52 -7.04 1.95 -0.78
C ILE A 52 -6.25 2.32 -2.03
N VAL A 53 -5.64 1.33 -2.71
CA VAL A 53 -4.86 1.58 -3.94
C VAL A 53 -5.75 2.16 -5.04
N ARG A 54 -6.95 1.61 -5.25
CA ARG A 54 -7.90 2.11 -6.25
C ARG A 54 -8.36 3.53 -5.93
N ASP A 55 -8.69 3.82 -4.68
CA ASP A 55 -9.15 5.14 -4.26
C ASP A 55 -7.98 6.15 -4.31
N ALA A 56 -6.75 5.74 -4.00
CA ALA A 56 -5.55 6.56 -4.15
C ALA A 56 -5.22 6.87 -5.62
N LYS A 57 -5.41 5.91 -6.53
CA LYS A 57 -5.26 6.11 -7.99
C LYS A 57 -6.17 7.21 -8.52
N ALA A 58 -7.40 7.30 -8.04
CA ALA A 58 -8.31 8.39 -8.38
C ALA A 58 -7.86 9.77 -7.85
N ASN A 59 -6.87 9.79 -6.96
CA ASN A 59 -6.28 10.98 -6.36
C ASN A 59 -4.77 11.09 -6.69
N ASP A 60 -4.36 10.68 -7.88
CA ASP A 60 -2.97 10.74 -8.37
C ASP A 60 -1.95 10.07 -7.45
N TYR A 61 -2.35 8.99 -6.77
CA TYR A 61 -1.55 8.27 -5.78
C TYR A 61 -0.99 9.16 -4.66
N ARG A 62 -1.68 10.26 -4.32
CA ARG A 62 -1.28 11.14 -3.23
C ARG A 62 -1.06 10.33 -1.95
N PHE A 63 0.08 10.56 -1.31
CA PHE A 63 0.43 9.89 -0.06
C PHE A 63 -0.65 10.10 1.02
N SER A 64 -1.20 11.30 1.11
CA SER A 64 -2.31 11.61 2.02
C SER A 64 -3.55 10.73 1.78
N SER A 65 -3.86 10.40 0.53
CA SER A 65 -5.00 9.55 0.17
C SER A 65 -4.78 8.10 0.62
N ILE A 66 -3.54 7.61 0.61
CA ILE A 66 -3.18 6.30 1.16
C ILE A 66 -3.39 6.28 2.67
N ILE A 67 -2.89 7.30 3.38
CA ILE A 67 -3.04 7.41 4.84
C ILE A 67 -4.52 7.49 5.24
N VAL A 68 -5.30 8.36 4.59
CA VAL A 68 -6.75 8.47 4.81
C VAL A 68 -7.46 7.15 4.51
N GLY A 69 -7.03 6.42 3.47
CA GLY A 69 -7.56 5.09 3.16
C GLY A 69 -7.27 4.07 4.26
N ILE A 70 -6.05 4.07 4.82
CA ILE A 70 -5.66 3.17 5.92
C ILE A 70 -6.48 3.44 7.17
N VAL A 71 -6.56 4.70 7.63
CA VAL A 71 -7.25 5.03 8.89
C VAL A 71 -8.77 4.80 8.84
N ASN A 72 -9.35 4.80 7.63
CA ASN A 72 -10.77 4.50 7.41
C ASN A 72 -11.03 3.03 7.01
N SER A 73 -10.00 2.18 7.00
CA SER A 73 -10.12 0.79 6.56
C SER A 73 -10.66 -0.11 7.68
N ALA A 74 -11.44 -1.14 7.31
CA ALA A 74 -11.98 -2.10 8.28
C ALA A 74 -10.90 -2.75 9.17
N PRO A 75 -9.73 -3.19 8.65
CA PRO A 75 -8.67 -3.72 9.52
C PRO A 75 -8.20 -2.74 10.59
N PHE A 76 -8.14 -1.45 10.27
CA PHE A 76 -7.70 -0.40 11.20
C PHE A 76 -8.79 -0.06 12.22
N THR A 77 -10.02 0.18 11.78
CA THR A 77 -11.11 0.63 12.65
C THR A 77 -11.69 -0.48 13.52
N MET A 78 -11.60 -1.74 13.08
CA MET A 78 -12.10 -2.91 13.81
C MET A 78 -10.98 -3.67 14.52
N ARG A 79 -9.76 -3.11 14.58
CA ARG A 79 -8.70 -3.64 15.42
C ARG A 79 -9.22 -3.68 16.85
N LYS A 80 -9.37 -4.87 17.43
CA LYS A 80 -9.57 -5.00 18.88
C LYS A 80 -8.37 -4.34 19.55
N ALA A 81 -8.56 -3.18 20.15
CA ALA A 81 -7.60 -2.69 21.13
C ALA A 81 -7.47 -3.82 22.16
N ALA A 82 -6.25 -4.23 22.48
CA ALA A 82 -6.05 -4.97 23.72
C ALA A 82 -6.68 -4.10 24.82
N GLY A 83 -7.73 -4.62 25.45
CA GLY A 83 -8.37 -3.93 26.57
C GLY A 83 -7.31 -3.64 27.64
N PRO A 84 -7.54 -2.61 28.48
CA PRO A 84 -6.60 -2.22 29.53
C PRO A 84 -6.18 -3.39 30.42
#